data_AF-A0A7W0R1Y2-F1
#
_entry.id   AF-A0A7W0R1Y2-F1
#
_cell.length_a   1.000
_cell.length_b   1.000
_cell.length_c   1.000
_cell.angle_alpha   90.00
_cell.angle_beta   90.00
_cell.angle_gamma   90.00
#
_symmetry.space_group_name_H-M   'P 1'
#
loop_
_entity.id
_entity.type
_entity.pdbx_description
1 polymer ?
#
loop_
_entity_poly.entity_id
_entity_poly.type
_entity_poly.pdbx_seq_one_letter_code
_entity_poly.pdbx_strand_id
1 'polypeptide(L)' 'MSRTDFVRSWPSAKEIAGTQPPTDDDVPITLDGRRLDTPEKVIVFVHEINEQRAADQRPG' A
#
# COMPACT_ATOMS: atom_id res chain seq x y z
N MET A 1 -17.41 11.45 4.82
CA MET A 1 -17.12 10.01 4.94
C MET A 1 -16.00 9.84 5.95
N SER A 2 -16.16 8.95 6.95
CA SER A 2 -15.10 8.70 7.94
C SER A 2 -13.98 7.88 7.29
N ARG A 3 -12.73 8.01 7.77
CA ARG A 3 -11.56 7.24 7.29
C ARG A 3 -11.80 5.72 7.36
N THR A 4 -12.57 5.27 8.35
CA THR A 4 -12.97 3.86 8.51
C THR A 4 -13.99 3.42 7.45
N ASP A 5 -14.87 4.30 7.00
CA ASP A 5 -15.85 4.00 5.94
C ASP A 5 -15.15 3.86 4.59
N PHE A 6 -14.08 4.64 4.35
CA PHE A 6 -13.28 4.59 3.12
C PHE A 6 -12.45 3.31 2.99
N VAL A 7 -11.87 2.80 4.08
CA VAL A 7 -11.12 1.53 4.06
C VAL A 7 -12.06 0.33 3.83
N ARG A 8 -13.30 0.39 4.34
CA ARG A 8 -14.30 -0.66 4.12
C ARG A 8 -14.78 -0.74 2.66
N SER A 9 -14.61 0.32 1.88
CA SER A 9 -15.00 0.33 0.45
C SER A 9 -13.87 -0.06 -0.50
N TRP A 10 -12.69 -0.44 0.00
CA TRP A 10 -11.61 -0.88 -0.87
C TRP A 10 -11.88 -2.29 -1.42
N PRO A 11 -11.75 -2.50 -2.74
CA PRO A 11 -11.76 -3.83 -3.30
C PRO A 11 -10.68 -4.68 -2.64
N SER A 12 -11.01 -5.94 -2.37
CA SER A 12 -10.04 -6.92 -1.87
C SER A 12 -8.88 -7.08 -2.86
N ALA A 13 -7.72 -7.51 -2.37
CA ALA A 13 -6.56 -7.79 -3.23
C ALA A 13 -6.90 -8.75 -4.38
N LYS A 14 -7.82 -9.70 -4.15
CA LYS A 14 -8.34 -10.62 -5.17
C LYS A 14 -9.19 -9.92 -6.24
N GLU A 15 -9.98 -8.92 -5.87
CA GLU A 15 -10.76 -8.13 -6.83
C GLU A 15 -9.87 -7.21 -7.68
N ILE A 16 -8.73 -6.77 -7.14
CA ILE A 16 -7.76 -5.92 -7.84
C ILE A 16 -6.85 -6.74 -8.76
N ALA A 17 -6.31 -7.85 -8.26
CA ALA A 17 -5.35 -8.70 -8.99
C ALA A 17 -6.02 -9.80 -9.84
N GLY A 18 -7.32 -10.02 -9.67
CA GLY A 18 -8.05 -11.10 -10.34
C GLY A 18 -7.78 -12.48 -9.73
N THR A 19 -8.10 -13.53 -10.48
CA THR A 19 -7.97 -14.94 -10.03
C THR A 19 -6.65 -15.59 -10.43
N GLN A 20 -5.79 -14.90 -11.17
CA GLN A 20 -4.51 -15.44 -11.58
C GLN A 20 -3.58 -15.48 -10.36
N PRO A 21 -2.96 -16.63 -10.05
CA PRO A 21 -1.94 -16.67 -9.01
C PRO A 21 -0.77 -15.75 -9.43
N PRO A 22 -0.15 -15.04 -8.47
CA PRO A 22 1.02 -14.24 -8.77
C PRO A 22 2.15 -15.13 -9.32
N THR A 23 2.85 -14.58 -10.30
CA THR A 23 4.05 -15.11 -10.94
C THR A 23 5.30 -14.49 -10.30
N ASP A 24 6.46 -15.11 -10.54
CA ASP A 24 7.74 -14.62 -9.99
C ASP A 24 8.13 -13.23 -10.55
N ASP A 25 7.62 -12.86 -11.73
CA ASP A 25 7.85 -11.55 -12.35
C ASP A 25 6.87 -10.47 -11.89
N ASP A 26 5.86 -10.81 -11.08
CA ASP A 26 4.92 -9.82 -10.54
C ASP A 26 5.62 -8.94 -9.49
N VAL A 27 5.55 -7.63 -9.71
CA VAL A 27 6.13 -6.66 -8.77
C VAL A 27 5.03 -5.86 -8.07
N PRO A 28 5.15 -5.58 -6.77
CA PRO A 28 4.25 -4.66 -6.10
C PRO A 28 4.42 -3.24 -6.67
N ILE A 29 3.30 -2.55 -6.89
CA ILE A 29 3.24 -1.17 -7.33
C ILE A 29 2.31 -0.40 -6.39
N THR A 30 2.72 0.80 -5.98
CA THR A 30 1.90 1.69 -5.16
C THR A 30 0.78 2.33 -6.00
N LEU A 31 -0.21 2.94 -5.32
CA LEU A 31 -1.32 3.61 -6.03
C LEU A 31 -0.87 4.80 -6.91
N ASP A 32 0.25 5.43 -6.58
CA ASP A 32 0.89 6.50 -7.36
C ASP A 32 1.85 5.98 -8.45
N GLY A 33 1.95 4.66 -8.64
CA GLY A 33 2.70 4.04 -9.74
C GLY A 33 4.17 3.75 -9.44
N ARG A 34 4.63 3.89 -8.19
CA ARG A 34 5.99 3.53 -7.79
C ARG A 34 6.13 2.00 -7.73
N ARG A 35 7.11 1.45 -8.46
CA ARG A 35 7.48 0.02 -8.39
C ARG A 35 8.29 -0.27 -7.14
N LEU A 36 7.95 -1.36 -6.45
CA LEU A 36 8.64 -1.89 -5.26
C LEU A 36 9.27 -3.24 -5.59
N ASP A 37 10.09 -3.26 -6.64
CA ASP A 37 10.71 -4.46 -7.24
C ASP A 37 11.97 -4.94 -6.52
N THR A 38 12.38 -4.29 -5.42
CA THR A 38 13.45 -4.77 -4.55
C THR A 38 13.05 -4.68 -3.07
N PRO A 39 13.61 -5.54 -2.20
CA PRO A 39 13.38 -5.48 -0.75
C PRO A 39 13.66 -4.09 -0.16
N GLU A 40 14.71 -3.41 -0.62
CA GLU A 40 15.09 -2.08 -0.14
C GLU A 40 14.01 -1.04 -0.46
N LYS A 41 13.41 -1.10 -1.66
CA LYS A 41 12.32 -0.18 -2.03
C LYS A 41 11.08 -0.40 -1.16
N VAL A 42 10.77 -1.65 -0.82
CA VAL A 42 9.68 -1.98 0.11
C VAL A 42 9.96 -1.42 1.51
N ILE A 43 11.18 -1.63 2.02
CA ILE A 43 11.59 -1.13 3.34
C ILE A 43 11.44 0.39 3.41
N VAL A 44 11.98 1.12 2.42
CA VAL A 44 11.87 2.59 2.36
C VAL A 44 10.40 3.03 2.35
N PHE A 45 9.55 2.39 1.55
CA PHE A 45 8.13 2.72 1.49
C PHE A 45 7.41 2.49 2.83
N VAL A 46 7.72 1.41 3.55
CA VAL A 46 7.16 1.16 4.88
C VAL A 46 7.61 2.22 5.89
N HIS A 47 8.86 2.67 5.80
CA HIS A 47 9.35 3.78 6.64
C HIS A 47 8.58 5.08 6.37
N GLU A 48 8.38 5.45 5.10
CA GLU A 48 7.59 6.63 4.71
C GLU A 48 6.17 6.60 5.29
N ILE A 49 5.49 5.44 5.22
CA ILE A 49 4.15 5.26 5.82
C ILE A 49 4.19 5.49 7.34
N ASN A 50 5.21 4.95 8.02
CA ASN A 50 5.32 5.08 9.46
C ASN A 50 5.61 6.52 9.88
N GLU A 51 6.43 7.25 9.14
CA GLU A 51 6.70 8.67 9.35
C GLU A 51 5.43 9.52 9.17
N GLN A 52 4.67 9.28 8.10
CA GLN A 52 3.38 9.95 7.89
C GLN A 52 2.40 9.67 9.02
N ARG A 53 2.27 8.41 9.44
CA ARG A 53 1.42 8.04 10.58
C ARG A 53 1.86 8.71 11.88
N ALA A 54 3.16 8.85 12.10
CA ALA A 54 3.69 9.52 13.29
C ALA A 54 3.42 11.03 13.25
N ALA A 55 3.50 11.67 12.08
CA ALA A 55 3.14 13.07 11.89
C ALA A 55 1.65 13.31 12.15
N ASP A 56 0.78 12.46 11.59
CA ASP A 56 -0.68 12.54 11.76
C ASP A 56 -1.14 12.33 13.22
N GLN A 57 -0.33 11.64 14.03
CA GLN A 57 -0.64 11.33 15.44
C GLN A 57 -0.08 12.36 16.43
N ARG A 58 0.70 13.36 15.98
CA ARG A 58 1.14 14.44 16.87
C ARG A 58 -0.05 15.40 17.11
N PRO A 59 -0.51 15.59 18.35
CA PRO A 59 -1.44 16.68 18.64
C PRO A 59 -0.72 18.00 18.33
N GLY A 60 -1.41 18.87 17.59
CA GLY A 60 -0.98 20.26 17.37
C GLY A 60 -1.00 21.08 18.66
#